data_AF-R7U6V4-F1
#
_entry.id   AF-R7U6V4-F1
#
_cell.length_a   1.000
_cell.length_b   1.000
_cell.length_c   1.000
_cell.angle_alpha   90.00
_cell.angle_beta   90.00
_cell.angle_gamma   90.00
#
_symmetry.space_group_name_H-M   'P 1'
#
loop_
_entity.id
_entity.type
_entity.pdbx_description
1 polymer ?
#
loop_
_entity_poly.entity_id
_entity_poly.type
_entity_poly.pdbx_seq_one_letter_code
_entity_poly.pdbx_strand_id
1 'polypeptide(L)' 'LQAIKFDEKEFEVKVNVSAYQPEDLEVKVTQDRLTVSGKHEDQTDEFGVVSREFTRHFAIP' A
#
# COMPACT_ATOMS: atom_id res chain seq x y z
N LEU A 1 8.59 4.00 -7.63
CA LEU A 1 8.57 3.03 -8.74
C LEU A 1 7.74 1.83 -8.31
N GLN A 2 6.73 1.46 -9.09
CA GLN A 2 6.00 0.20 -8.94
C GLN A 2 6.61 -0.81 -9.91
N ALA A 3 6.81 -2.05 -9.45
CA ALA A 3 7.21 -3.16 -10.30
C ALA A 3 6.25 -4.31 -10.07
N ILE A 4 5.78 -4.90 -11.16
CA ILE A 4 4.97 -6.13 -11.17
C ILE A 4 5.79 -7.16 -11.93
N LYS A 5 5.98 -8.33 -11.31
CA LYS A 5 6.53 -9.50 -11.98
C LYS A 5 5.51 -10.62 -11.90
N PHE A 6 5.39 -11.35 -13.00
CA PHE A 6 4.54 -12.51 -13.08
C PHE A 6 5.28 -13.57 -13.89
N ASP A 7 5.39 -14.76 -13.32
CA ASP A 7 5.83 -15.97 -14.02
C ASP A 7 4.84 -17.12 -13.76
N GLU A 8 5.12 -18.29 -14.31
CA GLU A 8 4.23 -19.46 -14.20
C GLU A 8 3.99 -19.94 -12.75
N LYS A 9 4.76 -19.44 -11.77
CA LYS A 9 4.75 -19.89 -10.37
C LYS A 9 4.48 -18.78 -9.37
N GLU A 10 4.82 -17.54 -9.68
CA GLU A 10 4.79 -16.43 -8.73
C GLU A 10 4.25 -15.13 -9.33
N PHE A 11 3.46 -14.42 -8.52
CA PHE A 11 3.05 -13.04 -8.75
C PHE A 11 3.66 -12.14 -7.66
N GLU A 12 4.58 -11.25 -8.05
CA GLU A 12 5.31 -10.36 -7.15
C GLU A 12 4.98 -8.90 -7.46
N VAL A 13 4.64 -8.13 -6.42
CA VAL A 13 4.37 -6.69 -6.53
C VAL A 13 5.23 -5.92 -5.54
N LYS A 14 5.93 -4.89 -6.04
CA LYS A 14 6.70 -3.94 -5.22
C LYS A 14 6.00 -2.59 -5.12
N VAL A 15 5.68 -2.19 -3.89
CA VAL A 15 5.05 -0.92 -3.55
C VAL A 15 6.00 -0.10 -2.67
N ASN A 16 6.29 1.14 -3.06
CA ASN A 16 6.99 2.07 -2.18
C ASN A 16 6.01 2.57 -1.11
N VAL A 17 6.34 2.26 0.15
CA VAL A 17 5.57 2.63 1.36
C VAL A 17 6.41 3.44 2.35
N SER A 18 7.48 4.10 1.88
CA SER A 18 8.47 4.78 2.73
C SER A 18 7.95 5.91 3.63
N ALA A 19 6.70 6.36 3.41
CA ALA A 19 6.05 7.40 4.21
C ALA A 19 5.09 6.85 5.28
N TYR A 20 5.09 5.53 5.54
CA TYR A 20 4.15 4.86 6.44
C TYR A 20 4.91 3.92 7.38
N GLN A 21 4.43 3.78 8.63
CA GLN A 21 4.90 2.75 9.53
C GLN A 21 4.27 1.40 9.19
N PRO A 22 4.89 0.27 9.56
CA PRO A 22 4.31 -1.06 9.32
C PRO A 22 2.87 -1.22 9.82
N GLU A 23 2.56 -0.65 10.98
CA GLU A 23 1.23 -0.65 11.60
C GLU A 23 0.17 0.19 10.86
N ASP A 24 0.60 1.13 10.03
CA ASP A 24 -0.29 1.95 9.19
C ASP A 24 -0.71 1.23 7.91
N LEU A 25 -0.09 0.09 7.60
CA LEU A 25 -0.25 -0.64 6.34
C LEU A 25 -1.20 -1.82 6.50
N GLU A 26 -2.01 -2.03 5.47
CA GLU A 26 -2.89 -3.20 5.37
C GLU A 26 -2.72 -3.87 4.00
N VAL A 27 -2.62 -5.20 4.01
CA VAL A 27 -2.56 -6.03 2.81
C VAL A 27 -3.71 -7.02 2.86
N LYS A 28 -4.54 -7.01 1.81
CA LYS A 28 -5.72 -7.87 1.68
C LYS A 28 -5.72 -8.57 0.32
N VAL A 29 -5.96 -9.87 0.33
CA VAL A 29 -6.25 -10.63 -0.88
C VAL A 29 -7.71 -11.05 -0.84
N THR A 30 -8.47 -10.66 -1.86
CA THR A 30 -9.88 -11.01 -1.99
C THR A 30 -10.16 -11.46 -3.41
N GLN A 31 -10.65 -12.69 -3.57
CA GLN A 31 -10.98 -13.31 -4.86
C GLN A 31 -9.80 -13.25 -5.86
N ASP A 32 -9.82 -12.27 -6.76
CA ASP A 32 -8.91 -12.03 -7.88
C ASP A 32 -8.08 -10.75 -7.70
N ARG A 33 -8.03 -10.19 -6.49
CA ARG A 33 -7.43 -8.88 -6.24
C ARG A 33 -6.58 -8.81 -4.98
N LEU A 34 -5.35 -8.35 -5.14
CA LEU A 34 -4.48 -7.90 -4.06
C LEU A 34 -4.69 -6.41 -3.84
N THR A 35 -5.01 -6.03 -2.60
CA THR A 35 -5.17 -4.65 -2.16
C THR A 35 -4.08 -4.33 -1.14
N VAL A 36 -3.34 -3.24 -1.38
CA VAL A 36 -2.36 -2.69 -0.44
C VAL A 36 -2.81 -1.27 -0.12
N SER A 37 -3.11 -1.00 1.14
CA SER A 37 -3.50 0.31 1.63
C SER A 37 -2.59 0.75 2.76
N GLY A 38 -2.52 2.06 2.96
CA GLY A 38 -1.85 2.64 4.11
C GLY A 38 -2.52 3.94 4.52
N LYS A 39 -2.72 4.13 5.81
CA LYS A 39 -3.31 5.34 6.38
C LYS A 39 -2.46 5.82 7.54
N HIS A 40 -1.92 7.03 7.42
CA HIS A 40 -1.12 7.67 8.45
C HIS A 40 -1.67 9.07 8.73
N GLU A 41 -1.88 9.37 10.01
CA GLU A 41 -2.21 10.71 10.50
C GLU A 41 -1.03 11.18 11.37
N ASP A 42 -0.24 12.13 10.86
CA ASP A 42 0.83 12.75 11.65
C ASP A 42 0.22 13.64 12.74
N GLN A 43 0.91 13.72 13.89
CA GLN A 43 0.50 14.63 14.96
C GLN A 43 0.57 16.09 14.52
N THR A 44 -0.54 16.79 14.76
CA THR A 44 -0.79 18.20 14.52
C THR A 44 0.16 19.12 15.31
N ASP A 45 0.67 20.16 14.67
CA ASP A 45 1.29 21.31 15.34
C ASP A 45 0.47 22.61 15.11
N GLU A 46 1.00 23.77 15.53
CA GLU A 46 0.33 25.08 15.38
C GLU A 46 -0.07 25.44 13.93
N PHE A 47 0.44 24.73 12.91
CA PHE A 47 0.25 25.07 11.50
C PHE A 47 -0.61 24.06 10.72
N GLY A 48 -1.04 22.95 11.34
CA GLY A 48 -2.05 22.05 10.77
C GLY A 48 -1.76 20.55 10.93
N VAL A 49 -2.63 19.75 10.33
CA VAL A 49 -2.54 18.27 10.32
C VAL A 49 -2.01 17.80 8.97
N VAL A 50 -1.06 16.87 8.98
CA VAL A 50 -0.69 16.14 7.77
C VAL A 50 -1.28 14.74 7.85
N SER A 51 -2.21 14.44 6.94
CA SER A 51 -2.75 13.10 6.76
C SER A 51 -2.33 12.57 5.39
N ARG A 52 -1.91 11.30 5.35
CA ARG A 52 -1.56 10.60 4.11
C ARG A 52 -2.31 9.28 4.07
N GLU A 53 -2.94 9.02 2.93
CA GLU A 53 -3.62 7.77 2.66
C GLU A 53 -3.31 7.30 1.25
N PHE A 54 -3.12 6.00 1.08
CA PHE A 54 -3.09 5.38 -0.24
C PHE A 54 -3.87 4.07 -0.26
N THR A 55 -4.39 3.72 -1.42
CA THR A 55 -4.91 2.38 -1.73
C THR A 55 -4.46 2.00 -3.13
N ARG A 56 -3.88 0.81 -3.28
CA ARG A 56 -3.46 0.24 -4.55
C ARG A 56 -4.08 -1.13 -4.73
N HIS A 57 -4.63 -1.35 -5.92
CA HIS A 57 -5.25 -2.61 -6.30
C HIS A 57 -4.43 -3.25 -7.42
N PHE A 58 -4.20 -4.54 -7.32
CA PHE A 58 -3.53 -5.35 -8.32
C PHE A 58 -4.42 -6.55 -8.64
N ALA A 59 -4.79 -6.71 -9.90
CA ALA A 59 -5.45 -7.92 -10.36
C ALA A 59 -4.45 -9.09 -10.28
N ILE A 60 -4.89 -10.18 -9.67
CA ILE A 60 -4.14 -11.42 -9.60
C ILE A 60 -4.52 -12.23 -10.85
N PRO A 61 -3.55 -12.68 -11.67
CA PRO A 61 -3.81 -13.44 -12.88
C PRO A 61 -4.46 -14.80 -12.67
#